data_AF-A0A2M7H8N6-F1
#
_entry.id   AF-A0A2M7H8N6-F1
#
_cell.length_a   1.000
_cell.length_b   1.000
_cell.length_c   1.000
_cell.angle_alpha   90.00
_cell.angle_beta   90.00
_cell.angle_gamma   90.00
#
_symmetry.space_group_name_H-M   'P 1'
#
loop_
_entity.id
_entity.type
_entity.pdbx_description
1 polymer ?
#
loop_
_entity_poly.entity_id
_entity_poly.type
_entity_poly.pdbx_seq_one_letter_code
_entity_poly.pdbx_strand_id
1 'polypeptide(L)'
;MSGMHPNDSAILAENGLLLQAVFNLAGLPADMRAAIEAVETTEGYRQLLVFGHGGHRMWQALAGSKWKGDEHPIDRFSADVVARFFAEENRTSRYTLLFPQQPGVIPLQQLGKLAGWHHASPFRIGVNARWGSWFAYRAVVLADTSFTPTAPMSEPSPCESCPDKPCLSACPVASVDGLIKLDACMDERLQDSSPCAVTCLARLACPVKAMERYSEEQIAYHYGRSLETIRRYKEQV
;
A
#
# COMPACT_ATOMS: atom_id res chain seq x y z
N MET A 1 29.64 9.68 -3.30
CA MET A 1 29.00 8.97 -4.41
C MET A 1 27.53 8.81 -4.03
N SER A 2 26.61 9.29 -4.87
CA SER A 2 25.18 9.01 -4.69
C SER A 2 24.98 7.50 -4.81
N GLY A 3 24.31 6.85 -3.86
CA GLY A 3 23.98 5.44 -3.98
C GLY A 3 22.90 5.20 -5.06
N MET A 4 22.44 3.94 -5.18
CA MET A 4 21.43 3.55 -6.18
C MET A 4 20.06 4.18 -5.87
N HIS A 5 19.50 4.90 -6.83
CA HIS A 5 18.14 5.44 -6.71
C HIS A 5 17.12 4.30 -6.67
N PRO A 6 16.05 4.37 -5.83
CA PRO A 6 15.05 3.32 -5.72
C PRO A 6 14.45 2.83 -7.04
N ASN A 7 14.18 3.75 -7.98
CA ASN A 7 13.63 3.42 -9.31
C ASN A 7 14.56 2.57 -10.18
N ASP A 8 15.86 2.58 -9.91
CA ASP A 8 16.88 1.87 -10.68
C ASP A 8 17.32 0.56 -10.00
N SER A 9 16.76 0.25 -8.82
CA SER A 9 17.13 -0.92 -8.03
C SER A 9 16.53 -2.21 -8.58
N ALA A 10 17.41 -3.14 -8.96
CA ALA A 10 17.01 -4.51 -9.29
C ALA A 10 16.43 -5.23 -8.07
N ILE A 11 17.00 -5.03 -6.87
CA ILE A 11 16.52 -5.65 -5.63
C ILE A 11 15.05 -5.28 -5.37
N LEU A 12 14.69 -4.00 -5.47
CA LEU A 12 13.32 -3.56 -5.25
C LEU A 12 12.38 -4.06 -6.36
N ALA A 13 12.80 -3.95 -7.62
CA ALA A 13 11.98 -4.32 -8.77
C ALA A 13 11.70 -5.83 -8.84
N GLU A 14 12.71 -6.67 -8.62
CA GLU A 14 12.58 -8.13 -8.65
C GLU A 14 11.65 -8.67 -7.56
N ASN A 15 11.67 -8.01 -6.39
CA ASN A 15 10.85 -8.34 -5.24
C ASN A 15 9.48 -7.61 -5.23
N GLY A 16 9.13 -6.94 -6.32
CA GLY A 16 7.80 -6.38 -6.55
C GLY A 16 7.48 -5.08 -5.83
N LEU A 17 8.46 -4.41 -5.20
CA LEU A 17 8.29 -3.08 -4.62
C LEU A 17 8.39 -2.01 -5.73
N LEU A 18 7.41 -1.99 -6.63
CA LEU A 18 7.43 -1.24 -7.91
C LEU A 18 6.89 0.19 -7.82
N LEU A 19 6.29 0.58 -6.70
CA LEU A 19 5.97 1.98 -6.42
C LEU A 19 7.00 2.51 -5.41
N GLN A 20 7.85 3.44 -5.82
CA GLN A 20 8.77 4.12 -4.93
C GLN A 20 8.60 5.64 -5.02
N ALA A 21 8.57 6.30 -3.87
CA ALA A 21 8.49 7.76 -3.79
C ALA A 21 9.55 8.27 -2.82
N VAL A 22 10.32 9.25 -3.28
CA VAL A 22 11.35 9.97 -2.51
C VAL A 22 10.83 11.38 -2.25
N PHE A 23 10.70 11.74 -0.97
CA PHE A 23 10.37 13.09 -0.54
C PHE A 23 11.53 13.72 0.20
N ASN A 24 11.85 14.98 -0.10
CA ASN A 24 12.70 15.77 0.78
C ASN A 24 11.91 16.10 2.04
N LEU A 25 12.46 15.80 3.22
CA LEU A 25 11.79 16.07 4.49
C LEU A 25 11.45 17.56 4.63
N ALA A 26 12.34 18.45 4.17
CA ALA A 26 12.13 19.90 4.21
C ALA A 26 10.95 20.37 3.35
N GLY A 27 10.51 19.57 2.37
CA GLY A 27 9.39 19.87 1.49
C GLY A 27 8.08 19.16 1.85
N LEU A 28 8.06 18.35 2.92
CA LEU A 28 6.83 17.70 3.38
C LEU A 28 5.88 18.73 4.02
N PRO A 29 4.56 18.58 3.85
CA PRO A 29 3.57 19.33 4.64
C PRO A 29 3.82 19.18 6.15
N ALA A 30 3.59 20.27 6.89
CA ALA A 30 3.96 20.36 8.31
C ALA A 30 3.26 19.31 9.19
N ASP A 31 1.99 19.01 8.90
CA ASP A 31 1.20 17.98 9.58
C ASP A 31 1.77 16.57 9.31
N MET A 32 2.16 16.27 8.07
CA MET A 32 2.80 15.00 7.72
C MET A 32 4.16 14.86 8.39
N ARG A 33 4.98 15.93 8.38
CA ARG A 33 6.27 15.94 9.08
C ARG A 33 6.08 15.68 10.58
N ALA A 34 5.13 16.36 11.22
CA ALA A 34 4.84 16.16 12.64
C ALA A 34 4.39 14.72 12.94
N ALA A 35 3.58 14.11 12.05
CA ALA A 35 3.17 12.71 12.19
C ALA A 35 4.36 11.73 12.06
N ILE A 36 5.33 12.01 11.19
CA ILE A 36 6.57 11.24 11.10
C ILE A 36 7.42 11.43 12.36
N GLU A 37 7.58 12.67 12.84
CA GLU A 37 8.36 13.01 14.04
C GLU A 37 7.75 12.44 15.33
N ALA A 38 6.44 12.17 15.35
CA ALA A 38 5.78 11.47 16.45
C ALA A 38 6.14 9.97 16.51
N VAL A 39 6.68 9.39 15.44
CA VAL A 39 7.14 7.99 15.39
C VAL A 39 8.65 7.91 15.59
N GLU A 40 9.42 8.78 14.96
CA GLU A 40 10.89 8.80 15.04
C GLU A 40 11.44 10.20 14.73
N THR A 41 12.55 10.59 15.37
CA THR A 41 13.20 11.87 15.08
C THR A 41 13.66 11.94 13.62
N THR A 42 13.42 13.10 12.98
CA THR A 42 13.94 13.37 11.64
C THR A 42 15.38 13.89 11.66
N GLU A 43 15.97 14.07 12.84
CA GLU A 43 17.33 14.58 13.00
C GLU A 43 18.36 13.68 12.31
N GLY A 44 19.25 14.31 11.53
CA GLY A 44 20.26 13.60 10.76
C GLY A 44 19.73 12.87 9.52
N TYR A 45 18.44 12.98 9.20
CA TYR A 45 17.86 12.47 7.95
C TYR A 45 17.51 13.61 7.00
N ARG A 46 17.53 13.33 5.69
CA ARG A 46 17.22 14.31 4.64
C ARG A 46 15.96 13.97 3.86
N GLN A 47 15.68 12.67 3.72
CA GLN A 47 14.62 12.19 2.85
C GLN A 47 13.73 11.17 3.56
N LEU A 48 12.46 11.18 3.18
CA LEU A 48 11.48 10.14 3.50
C LEU A 48 11.25 9.34 2.21
N LEU A 49 11.49 8.02 2.26
CA LEU A 49 11.19 7.14 1.13
C LEU A 49 9.99 6.27 1.48
N VAL A 50 9.08 6.13 0.54
CA VAL A 50 7.88 5.29 0.63
C VAL A 50 7.97 4.23 -0.45
N PHE A 51 7.75 2.97 -0.06
CA PHE A 51 7.75 1.83 -0.95
C PHE A 51 6.38 1.16 -0.91
N GLY A 52 5.85 0.83 -2.07
CA GLY A 52 4.65 0.04 -2.25
C GLY A 52 4.88 -1.03 -3.30
N HIS A 53 4.13 -2.12 -3.20
CA HIS A 53 4.11 -3.12 -4.26
C HIS A 53 3.05 -2.79 -5.30
N GLY A 54 3.31 -3.20 -6.55
CA GLY A 54 2.35 -3.20 -7.63
C GLY A 54 2.05 -4.63 -8.08
N GLY A 55 0.78 -4.95 -8.27
CA GLY A 55 0.31 -6.23 -8.77
C GLY A 55 0.71 -7.43 -7.91
N HIS A 56 0.93 -8.56 -8.57
CA HIS A 56 1.16 -9.88 -7.96
C HIS A 56 2.64 -10.22 -7.71
N ARG A 57 3.59 -9.43 -8.22
CA ARG A 57 5.02 -9.79 -8.20
C ARG A 57 5.59 -9.97 -6.79
N MET A 58 5.24 -9.08 -5.86
CA MET A 58 5.68 -9.20 -4.46
C MET A 58 5.14 -10.48 -3.81
N TRP A 59 3.89 -10.85 -4.10
CA TRP A 59 3.29 -12.09 -3.59
C TRP A 59 4.03 -13.33 -4.09
N GLN A 60 4.39 -13.35 -5.38
CA GLN A 60 5.18 -14.43 -5.98
C GLN A 60 6.59 -14.52 -5.36
N ALA A 61 7.25 -13.39 -5.16
CA ALA A 61 8.57 -13.34 -4.51
C ALA A 61 8.51 -13.79 -3.05
N LEU A 62 7.49 -13.36 -2.30
CA LEU A 62 7.25 -13.79 -0.93
C LEU A 62 7.10 -15.32 -0.82
N ALA A 63 6.36 -15.94 -1.75
CA ALA A 63 6.12 -17.38 -1.75
C ALA A 63 7.40 -18.23 -1.90
N GLY A 64 8.47 -17.67 -2.46
CA GLY A 64 9.80 -18.30 -2.54
C GLY A 64 10.77 -17.90 -1.42
N SER A 65 10.35 -17.03 -0.50
CA SER A 65 11.22 -16.47 0.54
C SER A 65 11.16 -17.27 1.85
N LYS A 66 12.15 -17.05 2.71
CA LYS A 66 12.20 -17.61 4.08
C LYS A 66 11.04 -17.14 4.98
N TRP A 67 10.31 -16.09 4.59
CA TRP A 67 9.22 -15.51 5.36
C TRP A 67 7.87 -16.17 5.07
N LYS A 68 7.78 -17.09 4.11
CA LYS A 68 6.56 -17.82 3.85
C LYS A 68 6.12 -18.58 5.12
N GLY A 69 4.88 -18.37 5.53
CA GLY A 69 4.31 -19.02 6.72
C GLY A 69 4.63 -18.34 8.05
N ASP A 70 5.39 -17.23 8.04
CA ASP A 70 5.54 -16.36 9.22
C ASP A 70 4.19 -15.75 9.63
N GLU A 71 4.08 -15.24 10.86
CA GLU A 71 2.88 -14.56 11.37
C GLU A 71 2.60 -13.24 10.63
N HIS A 72 3.66 -12.53 10.25
CA HIS A 72 3.63 -11.25 9.55
C HIS A 72 4.52 -11.30 8.29
N PRO A 73 4.24 -12.23 7.36
CA PRO A 73 5.18 -12.61 6.31
C PRO A 73 5.43 -11.47 5.32
N ILE A 74 4.39 -10.68 5.01
CA ILE A 74 4.48 -9.53 4.11
C ILE A 74 5.32 -8.41 4.73
N ASP A 75 5.14 -8.15 6.03
CA ASP A 75 5.85 -7.08 6.72
C ASP A 75 7.32 -7.43 6.88
N ARG A 76 7.62 -8.69 7.26
CA ARG A 76 8.99 -9.21 7.34
C ARG A 76 9.68 -9.20 5.98
N PHE A 77 9.01 -9.68 4.93
CA PHE A 77 9.55 -9.65 3.57
C PHE A 77 9.82 -8.24 3.08
N SER A 78 8.89 -7.31 3.28
CA SER A 78 9.05 -5.91 2.85
C SER A 78 10.23 -5.24 3.57
N ALA A 79 10.38 -5.46 4.87
CA ALA A 79 11.51 -4.96 5.65
C ALA A 79 12.85 -5.56 5.19
N ASP A 80 12.90 -6.88 4.95
CA ASP A 80 14.10 -7.59 4.50
C ASP A 80 14.56 -7.11 3.12
N VAL A 81 13.64 -6.88 2.18
CA VAL A 81 13.95 -6.34 0.85
C VAL A 81 14.50 -4.91 0.94
N VAL A 82 13.89 -4.03 1.73
CA VAL A 82 14.39 -2.66 1.93
C VAL A 82 15.74 -2.66 2.64
N ALA A 83 15.94 -3.53 3.63
CA ALA A 83 17.21 -3.66 4.31
C ALA A 83 18.32 -4.10 3.34
N ARG A 84 18.04 -5.05 2.44
CA ARG A 84 18.96 -5.46 1.37
C ARG A 84 19.27 -4.33 0.39
N PHE A 85 18.26 -3.56 -0.03
CA PHE A 85 18.48 -2.37 -0.87
C PHE A 85 19.49 -1.40 -0.24
N PHE A 86 19.37 -1.12 1.06
CA PHE A 86 20.33 -0.27 1.75
C PHE A 86 21.70 -0.95 1.95
N ALA A 87 21.72 -2.22 2.33
CA ALA A 87 22.96 -2.95 2.61
C ALA A 87 23.78 -3.28 1.35
N GLU A 88 23.14 -3.47 0.20
CA GLU A 88 23.81 -3.91 -1.02
C GLU A 88 24.11 -2.73 -1.94
N GLU A 89 23.13 -1.82 -2.15
CA GLU A 89 23.17 -0.78 -3.17
C GLU A 89 23.35 0.65 -2.60
N ASN A 90 23.20 0.84 -1.28
CA ASN A 90 23.25 2.15 -0.62
C ASN A 90 24.03 2.16 0.72
N ARG A 91 25.11 1.38 0.80
CA ARG A 91 25.89 1.05 2.02
C ARG A 91 26.32 2.23 2.90
N THR A 92 26.54 3.40 2.31
CA THR A 92 27.00 4.59 3.04
C THR A 92 25.86 5.42 3.61
N SER A 93 24.61 5.08 3.29
CA SER A 93 23.43 5.82 3.71
C SER A 93 22.88 5.24 5.01
N ARG A 94 22.72 6.10 6.02
CA ARG A 94 21.96 5.73 7.23
C ARG A 94 20.48 5.74 6.92
N TYR A 95 19.74 4.81 7.49
CA TYR A 95 18.28 4.77 7.39
C TYR A 95 17.64 4.20 8.65
N THR A 96 16.41 4.62 8.92
CA THR A 96 15.51 4.00 9.91
C THR A 96 14.24 3.56 9.21
N LEU A 97 13.84 2.31 9.40
CA LEU A 97 12.56 1.79 8.94
C LEU A 97 11.44 2.18 9.93
N LEU A 98 10.46 2.93 9.46
CA LEU A 98 9.30 3.38 10.24
C LEU A 98 8.14 2.39 10.11
N PHE A 99 7.72 2.11 8.88
CA PHE A 99 6.67 1.14 8.59
C PHE A 99 7.29 -0.07 7.90
N PRO A 100 6.95 -1.32 8.29
CA PRO A 100 5.91 -1.71 9.24
C PRO A 100 6.40 -1.94 10.69
N GLN A 101 7.68 -1.68 11.00
CA GLN A 101 8.30 -2.12 12.27
C GLN A 101 8.01 -1.25 13.49
N GLN A 102 7.91 0.07 13.33
CA GLN A 102 7.76 0.97 14.48
C GLN A 102 6.30 1.11 14.89
N PRO A 103 6.00 1.14 16.21
CA PRO A 103 4.67 1.50 16.69
C PRO A 103 4.35 2.96 16.35
N GLY A 104 3.11 3.24 15.99
CA GLY A 104 2.66 4.58 15.64
C GLY A 104 1.92 4.62 14.30
N VAL A 105 1.36 5.78 13.98
CA VAL A 105 0.53 5.97 12.78
C VAL A 105 1.29 6.79 11.75
N ILE A 106 1.74 6.10 10.69
CA ILE A 106 2.27 6.76 9.48
C ILE A 106 1.10 7.10 8.55
N PRO A 107 0.98 8.34 8.04
CA PRO A 107 -0.16 8.75 7.22
C PRO A 107 -0.04 8.26 5.76
N LEU A 108 -0.03 6.93 5.56
CA LEU A 108 0.27 6.27 4.28
C LEU A 108 -0.61 6.76 3.12
N GLN A 109 -1.91 6.97 3.34
CA GLN A 109 -2.79 7.49 2.30
C GLN A 109 -2.47 8.94 1.91
N GLN A 110 -2.07 9.78 2.88
CA GLN A 110 -1.69 11.16 2.58
C GLN A 110 -0.37 11.23 1.81
N LEU A 111 0.62 10.41 2.21
CA LEU A 111 1.86 10.22 1.45
C LEU A 111 1.57 9.70 0.04
N GLY A 112 0.63 8.77 -0.08
CA GLY A 112 0.14 8.29 -1.37
C GLY A 112 -0.51 9.36 -2.23
N LYS A 113 -1.31 10.27 -1.65
CA LYS A 113 -1.86 11.42 -2.38
C LYS A 113 -0.74 12.34 -2.87
N LEU A 114 0.25 12.62 -2.02
CA LEU A 114 1.41 13.44 -2.39
C LEU A 114 2.22 12.81 -3.54
N ALA A 115 2.34 11.48 -3.57
CA ALA A 115 2.98 10.74 -4.65
C ALA A 115 2.10 10.56 -5.91
N GLY A 116 0.82 10.93 -5.86
CA GLY A 116 -0.16 10.65 -6.93
C GLY A 116 -0.60 9.17 -7.03
N TRP A 117 -0.35 8.35 -6.00
CA TRP A 117 -0.69 6.93 -5.98
C TRP A 117 -2.13 6.64 -5.56
N HIS A 118 -2.80 7.59 -4.91
CA HIS A 118 -4.03 7.32 -4.17
C HIS A 118 -5.17 8.26 -4.54
N HIS A 119 -6.03 7.80 -5.44
CA HIS A 119 -7.36 8.38 -5.67
C HIS A 119 -8.43 7.58 -4.93
N ALA A 120 -9.49 8.26 -4.51
CA ALA A 120 -10.65 7.59 -3.92
C ALA A 120 -11.39 6.77 -4.99
N SER A 121 -11.84 5.57 -4.60
CA SER A 121 -12.74 4.75 -5.41
C SER A 121 -14.08 4.54 -4.67
N PRO A 122 -15.17 4.20 -5.38
CA PRO A 122 -16.46 3.95 -4.74
C PRO A 122 -16.41 2.81 -3.70
N PHE A 123 -15.55 1.81 -3.92
CA PHE A 123 -15.33 0.68 -3.01
C PHE A 123 -14.29 0.96 -1.91
N ARG A 124 -13.98 2.25 -1.66
CA ARG A 124 -13.15 2.75 -0.54
C ARG A 124 -11.70 2.26 -0.48
N ILE A 125 -11.19 1.64 -1.53
CA ILE A 125 -9.78 1.23 -1.63
C ILE A 125 -9.10 2.18 -2.63
N GLY A 126 -7.88 2.63 -2.30
CA GLY A 126 -7.10 3.50 -3.16
C GLY A 126 -6.93 2.93 -4.57
N VAL A 127 -7.01 3.79 -5.57
CA VAL A 127 -6.87 3.43 -6.99
C VAL A 127 -5.95 4.42 -7.70
N ASN A 128 -5.17 3.95 -8.67
CA ASN A 128 -4.43 4.82 -9.61
C ASN A 128 -4.42 4.23 -11.03
N ALA A 129 -4.02 5.05 -12.00
CA ALA A 129 -4.02 4.66 -13.40
C ALA A 129 -3.00 3.55 -13.75
N ARG A 130 -1.91 3.38 -12.96
CA ARG A 130 -0.82 2.44 -13.28
C ARG A 130 -1.07 1.02 -12.77
N TRP A 131 -1.65 0.90 -11.58
CA TRP A 131 -1.86 -0.38 -10.89
C TRP A 131 -3.33 -0.66 -10.55
N GLY A 132 -4.25 0.25 -10.88
CA GLY A 132 -5.63 0.16 -10.43
C GLY A 132 -5.67 0.19 -8.91
N SER A 133 -6.45 -0.71 -8.32
CA SER A 133 -6.46 -0.93 -6.87
C SER A 133 -5.48 -2.01 -6.42
N TRP A 134 -4.66 -2.54 -7.32
CA TRP A 134 -3.78 -3.68 -7.10
C TRP A 134 -2.39 -3.22 -6.66
N PHE A 135 -2.36 -2.39 -5.62
CA PHE A 135 -1.14 -1.95 -4.96
C PHE A 135 -1.37 -1.79 -3.45
N ALA A 136 -0.29 -1.75 -2.67
CA ALA A 136 -0.33 -1.36 -1.27
C ALA A 136 1.03 -0.82 -0.81
N TYR A 137 1.02 0.06 0.19
CA TYR A 137 2.23 0.51 0.88
C TYR A 137 2.84 -0.64 1.68
N ARG A 138 4.17 -0.71 1.71
CA ARG A 138 4.93 -1.84 2.27
C ARG A 138 6.08 -1.43 3.16
N ALA A 139 6.70 -0.29 2.90
CA ALA A 139 7.70 0.26 3.78
C ALA A 139 7.75 1.78 3.72
N VAL A 140 8.14 2.40 4.83
CA VAL A 140 8.48 3.82 4.90
C VAL A 140 9.78 3.95 5.68
N VAL A 141 10.75 4.68 5.13
CA VAL A 141 12.06 4.87 5.76
C VAL A 141 12.42 6.36 5.84
N LEU A 142 13.05 6.74 6.94
CA LEU A 142 13.89 7.94 6.98
C LEU A 142 15.27 7.56 6.45
N ALA A 143 15.85 8.37 5.58
CA ALA A 143 17.15 8.09 5.00
C ALA A 143 18.01 9.36 4.88
N ASP A 144 19.29 9.22 5.19
CA ASP A 144 20.30 10.25 5.00
C ASP A 144 20.88 10.15 3.58
N THR A 145 19.99 10.35 2.61
CA THR A 145 20.26 10.21 1.18
C THR A 145 20.09 11.56 0.47
N SER A 146 20.53 11.63 -0.78
CA SER A 146 20.34 12.78 -1.66
C SER A 146 19.83 12.36 -3.04
N PHE A 147 18.89 11.41 -3.06
CA PHE A 147 18.22 11.00 -4.28
C PHE A 147 17.43 12.15 -4.87
N THR A 148 17.27 12.17 -6.19
CA THR A 148 16.34 13.09 -6.83
C THR A 148 14.92 12.84 -6.31
N PRO A 149 14.20 13.85 -5.80
CA PRO A 149 12.82 13.67 -5.35
C PRO A 149 11.92 13.14 -6.47
N THR A 150 10.97 12.28 -6.12
CA THR A 150 10.06 11.68 -7.08
C THR A 150 8.99 12.70 -7.48
N ALA A 151 8.82 12.92 -8.79
CA ALA A 151 7.69 13.68 -9.30
C ALA A 151 6.39 12.89 -9.04
N PRO A 152 5.30 13.54 -8.58
CA PRO A 152 4.02 12.87 -8.39
C PRO A 152 3.52 12.25 -9.70
N MET A 153 2.84 11.11 -9.60
CA MET A 153 2.02 10.60 -10.70
C MET A 153 0.96 11.65 -11.05
N SER A 154 0.89 12.01 -12.33
CA SER A 154 0.02 13.08 -12.84
C SER A 154 -1.27 12.57 -13.47
N GLU A 155 -1.42 11.26 -13.61
CA GLU A 155 -2.60 10.65 -14.18
C GLU A 155 -3.83 10.89 -13.26
N PRO A 156 -4.99 11.28 -13.81
CA PRO A 156 -6.20 11.52 -13.02
C PRO A 156 -6.77 10.21 -12.44
N SER A 157 -7.80 10.33 -11.60
CA SER A 157 -8.48 9.15 -11.06
C SER A 157 -9.08 8.32 -12.21
N PRO A 158 -8.78 7.02 -12.31
CA PRO A 158 -9.40 6.17 -13.33
C PRO A 158 -10.90 5.98 -13.13
N CYS A 159 -11.46 6.39 -11.98
CA CYS A 159 -12.89 6.41 -11.74
C CYS A 159 -13.61 7.54 -12.51
N GLU A 160 -12.92 8.63 -12.85
CA GLU A 160 -13.51 9.76 -13.61
C GLU A 160 -13.89 9.34 -15.03
N SER A 161 -13.12 8.43 -15.62
CA SER A 161 -13.36 7.88 -16.96
C SER A 161 -14.13 6.55 -16.96
N CYS A 162 -14.73 6.15 -15.82
CA CYS A 162 -15.49 4.91 -15.70
C CYS A 162 -17.00 5.23 -15.54
N PRO A 163 -17.77 5.34 -16.64
CA PRO A 163 -19.18 5.69 -16.56
C PRO A 163 -20.01 4.60 -15.87
N ASP A 164 -19.79 3.34 -16.26
CA ASP A 164 -20.63 2.20 -15.85
C ASP A 164 -20.49 1.79 -14.38
N LYS A 165 -19.35 2.14 -13.75
CA LYS A 165 -19.02 1.83 -12.34
C LYS A 165 -19.45 0.40 -11.93
N PRO A 166 -18.99 -0.66 -12.63
CA PRO A 166 -19.44 -2.03 -12.36
C PRO A 166 -19.17 -2.49 -10.91
N CYS A 167 -18.23 -1.84 -10.22
CA CYS A 167 -17.99 -2.04 -8.80
C CYS A 167 -19.19 -1.74 -7.91
N LEU A 168 -20.03 -0.77 -8.26
CA LEU A 168 -21.24 -0.44 -7.51
C LEU A 168 -22.31 -1.51 -7.71
N SER A 169 -22.57 -1.90 -8.95
CA SER A 169 -23.55 -2.96 -9.28
C SER A 169 -23.18 -4.32 -8.69
N ALA A 170 -21.89 -4.60 -8.54
CA ALA A 170 -21.40 -5.84 -7.92
C ALA A 170 -21.37 -5.80 -6.38
N CYS A 171 -21.56 -4.64 -5.75
CA CYS A 171 -21.51 -4.52 -4.30
C CYS A 171 -22.90 -4.76 -3.69
N PRO A 172 -23.09 -5.80 -2.85
CA PRO A 172 -24.39 -6.10 -2.25
C PRO A 172 -24.91 -5.00 -1.29
N VAL A 173 -24.01 -4.12 -0.82
CA VAL A 173 -24.34 -3.05 0.13
C VAL A 173 -24.16 -1.64 -0.46
N ALA A 174 -23.97 -1.52 -1.77
CA ALA A 174 -24.00 -0.22 -2.42
C ALA A 174 -25.44 0.32 -2.38
N SER A 175 -25.59 1.57 -1.93
CA SER A 175 -26.86 2.26 -1.98
C SER A 175 -27.17 2.77 -3.39
N VAL A 176 -28.41 3.22 -3.60
CA VAL A 176 -28.89 3.77 -4.87
C VAL A 176 -28.08 5.00 -5.31
N ASP A 177 -27.57 5.80 -4.36
CA ASP A 177 -26.67 6.94 -4.61
C ASP A 177 -25.19 6.54 -4.76
N GLY A 178 -24.87 5.25 -4.76
CA GLY A 178 -23.52 4.73 -4.96
C GLY A 178 -22.61 4.82 -3.73
N LEU A 179 -23.19 5.03 -2.54
CA LEU A 179 -22.46 5.01 -1.28
C LEU A 179 -22.37 3.59 -0.73
N ILE A 180 -21.14 3.11 -0.56
CA ILE A 180 -20.87 1.90 0.23
C ILE A 180 -20.54 2.37 1.64
N LYS A 181 -21.38 2.07 2.64
CA LYS A 181 -21.09 2.39 4.06
C LYS A 181 -20.12 1.37 4.66
N LEU A 182 -19.16 1.82 5.48
CA LEU A 182 -18.15 0.92 6.07
C LEU A 182 -18.82 -0.11 6.99
N ASP A 183 -19.74 0.32 7.86
CA ASP A 183 -20.43 -0.60 8.78
C ASP A 183 -21.23 -1.66 8.02
N ALA A 184 -22.00 -1.27 7.01
CA ALA A 184 -22.74 -2.22 6.17
C ALA A 184 -21.79 -3.19 5.44
N CYS A 185 -20.63 -2.72 4.95
CA CYS A 185 -19.62 -3.58 4.36
C CYS A 185 -19.04 -4.57 5.38
N MET A 186 -18.76 -4.13 6.61
CA MET A 186 -18.30 -5.02 7.68
C MET A 186 -19.35 -6.08 8.05
N ASP A 187 -20.62 -5.67 8.18
CA ASP A 187 -21.73 -6.55 8.55
C ASP A 187 -22.01 -7.60 7.46
N GLU A 188 -22.00 -7.19 6.18
CA GLU A 188 -22.13 -8.09 5.04
C GLU A 188 -21.01 -9.14 5.03
N ARG A 189 -19.76 -8.73 5.24
CA ARG A 189 -18.61 -9.65 5.23
C ARG A 189 -18.64 -10.67 6.37
N LEU A 190 -19.32 -10.34 7.47
CA LEU A 190 -19.48 -11.21 8.64
C LEU A 190 -20.66 -12.18 8.54
N GLN A 191 -21.56 -12.00 7.57
CA GLN A 191 -22.68 -12.94 7.38
C GLN A 191 -22.19 -14.35 7.07
N ASP A 192 -22.96 -15.34 7.52
CA ASP A 192 -22.72 -16.74 7.18
C ASP A 192 -22.72 -16.92 5.65
N SER A 193 -21.67 -17.56 5.14
CA SER A 193 -21.47 -17.78 3.70
C SER A 193 -21.45 -16.51 2.85
N SER A 194 -21.08 -15.35 3.42
CA SER A 194 -20.97 -14.11 2.66
C SER A 194 -20.02 -14.27 1.47
N PRO A 195 -20.42 -13.87 0.24
CA PRO A 195 -19.54 -13.88 -0.91
C PRO A 195 -18.43 -12.82 -0.81
N CYS A 196 -18.48 -11.94 0.19
CA CYS A 196 -17.46 -10.91 0.45
C CYS A 196 -16.56 -11.24 1.67
N ALA A 197 -16.72 -12.40 2.31
CA ALA A 197 -15.97 -12.73 3.53
C ALA A 197 -14.44 -12.61 3.33
N VAL A 198 -13.94 -13.33 2.31
CA VAL A 198 -12.52 -13.41 1.95
C VAL A 198 -12.21 -12.77 0.59
N THR A 199 -13.06 -11.86 0.12
CA THR A 199 -12.86 -11.13 -1.14
C THR A 199 -13.69 -9.84 -1.15
N CYS A 200 -13.68 -9.10 -2.26
CA CYS A 200 -14.59 -7.97 -2.48
C CYS A 200 -15.11 -8.01 -3.91
N LEU A 201 -16.40 -8.29 -4.07
CA LEU A 201 -17.07 -8.32 -5.37
C LEU A 201 -16.94 -6.98 -6.10
N ALA A 202 -17.09 -5.86 -5.39
CA ALA A 202 -16.92 -4.53 -5.96
C ALA A 202 -15.52 -4.31 -6.56
N ARG A 203 -14.47 -4.71 -5.83
CA ARG A 203 -13.08 -4.59 -6.28
C ARG A 203 -12.80 -5.53 -7.47
N LEU A 204 -13.33 -6.75 -7.44
CA LEU A 204 -13.22 -7.72 -8.53
C LEU A 204 -14.04 -7.35 -9.78
N ALA A 205 -15.03 -6.47 -9.67
CA ALA A 205 -15.74 -5.96 -10.85
C ALA A 205 -15.02 -4.77 -11.50
N CYS A 206 -14.05 -4.15 -10.82
CA CYS A 206 -13.32 -3.01 -11.37
C CYS A 206 -12.43 -3.44 -12.57
N PRO A 207 -12.58 -2.81 -13.76
CA PRO A 207 -11.82 -3.17 -14.96
C PRO A 207 -10.41 -2.58 -14.98
N VAL A 208 -10.14 -1.59 -14.13
CA VAL A 208 -8.88 -0.84 -14.12
C VAL A 208 -7.73 -1.78 -13.76
N LYS A 209 -6.79 -1.94 -14.70
CA LYS A 209 -5.60 -2.78 -14.56
C LYS A 209 -5.93 -4.21 -14.13
N ALA A 210 -6.93 -4.82 -14.77
CA ALA A 210 -7.33 -6.20 -14.50
C ALA A 210 -6.17 -7.21 -14.65
N MET A 211 -5.20 -6.95 -15.52
CA MET A 211 -3.99 -7.79 -15.67
C MET A 211 -3.08 -7.78 -14.43
N GLU A 212 -3.16 -6.73 -13.60
CA GLU A 212 -2.38 -6.60 -12.36
C GLU A 212 -3.12 -7.19 -11.15
N ARG A 213 -4.30 -7.78 -11.38
CA ARG A 213 -5.13 -8.31 -10.30
C ARG A 213 -4.36 -9.34 -9.48
N TYR A 214 -4.54 -9.24 -8.16
CA TYR A 214 -4.02 -10.23 -7.22
C TYR A 214 -4.62 -11.60 -7.53
N SER A 215 -3.83 -12.66 -7.33
CA SER A 215 -4.38 -14.03 -7.42
C SER A 215 -5.48 -14.23 -6.39
N GLU A 216 -6.36 -15.21 -6.62
CA GLU A 216 -7.42 -15.56 -5.67
C GLU A 216 -6.83 -15.88 -4.28
N GLU A 217 -5.70 -16.57 -4.24
CA GLU A 217 -4.95 -16.86 -3.00
C GLU A 217 -4.52 -15.57 -2.28
N GLN A 218 -3.93 -14.61 -2.99
CA GLN A 218 -3.50 -13.34 -2.40
C GLN A 218 -4.68 -12.50 -1.91
N ILE A 219 -5.80 -12.51 -2.64
CA ILE A 219 -7.04 -11.85 -2.22
C ILE A 219 -7.57 -12.51 -0.94
N ALA A 220 -7.72 -13.83 -0.94
CA ALA A 220 -8.22 -14.59 0.20
C ALA A 220 -7.36 -14.37 1.45
N TYR A 221 -6.03 -14.35 1.29
CA TYR A 221 -5.11 -14.03 2.39
C TYR A 221 -5.39 -12.66 3.00
N HIS A 222 -5.40 -11.60 2.18
CA HIS A 222 -5.56 -10.24 2.68
C HIS A 222 -6.94 -9.97 3.27
N TYR A 223 -8.00 -10.43 2.60
CA TYR A 223 -9.36 -10.25 3.09
C TYR A 223 -9.63 -11.14 4.31
N GLY A 224 -9.07 -12.34 4.38
CA GLY A 224 -9.13 -13.20 5.56
C GLY A 224 -8.54 -12.52 6.80
N ARG A 225 -7.32 -11.96 6.70
CA ARG A 225 -6.70 -11.19 7.80
C ARG A 225 -7.53 -9.98 8.19
N SER A 226 -8.06 -9.25 7.22
CA SER A 226 -8.98 -8.13 7.49
C SER A 226 -10.29 -8.58 8.15
N LEU A 227 -10.81 -9.75 7.82
CA LEU A 227 -12.03 -10.30 8.40
C LEU A 227 -11.83 -10.62 9.88
N GLU A 228 -10.68 -11.19 10.25
CA GLU A 228 -10.28 -11.39 11.65
C GLU A 228 -10.26 -10.06 12.42
N THR A 229 -9.72 -9.00 11.82
CA THR A 229 -9.73 -7.66 12.42
C THR A 229 -11.14 -7.12 12.60
N ILE A 230 -12.01 -7.29 11.59
CA ILE A 230 -13.42 -6.84 11.66
C ILE A 230 -14.17 -7.57 12.78
N ARG A 231 -13.96 -8.89 12.97
CA ARG A 231 -14.57 -9.65 14.07
C ARG A 231 -14.18 -9.06 15.43
N ARG A 232 -12.88 -8.87 15.66
CA ARG A 232 -12.37 -8.29 16.92
C ARG A 232 -12.91 -6.87 17.16
N TYR A 233 -13.02 -6.07 16.10
CA TYR A 233 -13.59 -4.73 16.21
C TYR A 233 -15.07 -4.80 16.63
N LYS A 234 -15.87 -5.64 15.97
CA LYS A 234 -17.32 -5.79 16.24
C LYS A 234 -17.62 -6.42 17.61
N GLU A 235 -16.68 -7.11 18.22
CA GLU A 235 -16.79 -7.59 19.61
C GLU A 235 -16.59 -6.46 20.65
N GLN A 236 -16.03 -5.32 20.24
CA GLN A 236 -15.68 -4.19 21.12
C GLN A 236 -16.65 -3.01 21.05
N VAL A 237 -17.51 -2.96 20.02
CA VAL A 237 -18.56 -1.93 19.82
C VAL A 237 -19.94 -2.51 20.04
#